data_AF-A0A4R2EBV0-F1
#
_entry.id   AF-A0A4R2EBV0-F1
#
_cell.length_a   1.000
_cell.length_b   1.000
_cell.length_c   1.000
_cell.angle_alpha   90.00
_cell.angle_beta   90.00
_cell.angle_gamma   90.00
#
_symmetry.space_group_name_H-M   'P 1'
#
loop_
_entity.id
_entity.type
_entity.pdbx_description
1 polymer ?
#
loop_
_entity_poly.entity_id
_entity_poly.type
_entity_poly.pdbx_seq_one_letter_code
_entity_poly.pdbx_strand_id
1 'polypeptide(L)'
;MKQYICNFIHTALAAFLLLPATSLAQDEATPDSSYYSKMLSAPIVRIFSAKNGAKWIIAGKDSSLLYKINPKGDVCNMKDSANIPSSTRFSDVLIIKNNLTLVGTKGSYVYRFSKKSCSWINSSYGLTDSTIDHFEWDKRQKLLYVKTAQSRFLVKHHNKLINIRFSQIKDTLTTFDEIRHFLKQNFRWSIQKGICEVAADIDFSFRPEKFISKDELQQIKDSLRPGDIIIKRNDEQLSNVGIPGFWTHSGIYLGSLEQLDSCFKGTAILKGQSPSAYIQENYPEAYEKLEGKKGLIIEAIGKGVVINPVEHIAKVDYLAALRTTLSSEDIFKSLLTAFEYLGTPYDYLFDFSNDNKLVCSELVFLSFSASPNKQGVKFMMGDLNGETFLSPNDMAKQYSMEWKQPSPQLKLVFFYDAERRQRKSVRRNEAVFAKSWKRKSLY
;
A
#
# COMPACT_ATOMS: atom_id res chain seq x y z
N MET A 1 4.27 5.64 -45.03
CA MET A 1 4.60 5.12 -43.69
C MET A 1 3.39 4.98 -42.74
N LYS A 2 2.43 5.91 -42.71
CA LYS A 2 1.20 5.76 -41.89
C LYS A 2 0.23 4.65 -42.35
N GLN A 3 0.24 4.29 -43.64
CA GLN A 3 -0.69 3.29 -44.19
C GLN A 3 -0.21 1.83 -44.02
N TYR A 4 1.11 1.62 -43.91
CA TYR A 4 1.70 0.30 -43.65
C TYR A 4 1.57 -0.14 -42.18
N ILE A 5 1.49 0.81 -41.24
CA ILE A 5 1.30 0.52 -39.81
C ILE A 5 -0.18 0.20 -39.49
N CYS A 6 -1.14 0.83 -40.19
CA CYS A 6 -2.56 0.48 -40.06
C CYS A 6 -2.86 -0.94 -40.53
N ASN A 7 -2.25 -1.40 -41.65
CA ASN A 7 -2.49 -2.76 -42.12
C ASN A 7 -1.87 -3.82 -41.19
N PHE A 8 -0.69 -3.59 -40.61
CA PHE A 8 -0.07 -4.54 -39.69
C PHE A 8 -0.86 -4.72 -38.37
N ILE A 9 -1.53 -3.65 -37.89
CA ILE A 9 -2.36 -3.69 -36.68
C ILE A 9 -3.75 -4.30 -36.96
N HIS A 10 -4.32 -4.07 -38.16
CA HIS A 10 -5.58 -4.72 -38.56
C HIS A 10 -5.42 -6.23 -38.79
N THR A 11 -4.29 -6.69 -39.37
CA THR A 11 -4.07 -8.14 -39.54
C THR A 11 -3.83 -8.85 -38.20
N ALA A 12 -3.22 -8.17 -37.22
CA ALA A 12 -3.04 -8.72 -35.87
C ALA A 12 -4.34 -8.74 -35.02
N LEU A 13 -5.25 -7.77 -35.21
CA LEU A 13 -6.55 -7.78 -34.53
C LEU A 13 -7.56 -8.75 -35.15
N ALA A 14 -7.54 -8.96 -36.48
CA ALA A 14 -8.40 -9.94 -37.13
C ALA A 14 -8.02 -11.40 -36.74
N ALA A 15 -6.74 -11.66 -36.45
CA ALA A 15 -6.28 -12.96 -35.96
C ALA A 15 -6.72 -13.26 -34.51
N PHE A 16 -7.12 -12.24 -33.73
CA PHE A 16 -7.57 -12.41 -32.34
C PHE A 16 -9.10 -12.51 -32.19
N LEU A 17 -9.86 -12.10 -33.23
CA LEU A 17 -11.33 -12.06 -33.23
C LEU A 17 -11.98 -13.15 -34.10
N LEU A 18 -11.20 -13.96 -34.81
CA LEU A 18 -11.69 -15.09 -35.63
C LEU A 18 -11.00 -16.41 -35.30
N LEU A 19 -10.63 -16.64 -34.03
CA LEU A 19 -10.48 -18.01 -33.58
C LEU A 19 -11.90 -18.53 -33.30
N PRO A 20 -12.35 -19.62 -33.96
CA PRO A 20 -13.58 -20.27 -33.58
C PRO A 20 -13.47 -20.60 -32.09
N ALA A 21 -14.61 -20.59 -31.38
CA ALA A 21 -14.77 -21.34 -30.15
C ALA A 21 -14.40 -22.79 -30.47
N THR A 22 -13.11 -23.10 -30.32
CA THR A 22 -12.57 -24.42 -30.56
C THR A 22 -13.01 -25.22 -29.36
N SER A 23 -13.88 -26.18 -29.67
CA SER A 23 -14.41 -27.22 -28.82
C SER A 23 -13.47 -27.57 -27.66
N LEU A 24 -14.06 -27.70 -26.47
CA LEU A 24 -13.57 -28.51 -25.35
C LEU A 24 -12.55 -29.56 -25.83
N ALA A 25 -11.27 -29.22 -25.72
CA ALA A 25 -10.20 -30.18 -25.95
C ALA A 25 -10.29 -31.16 -24.79
N GLN A 26 -10.58 -32.43 -25.11
CA GLN A 26 -10.35 -33.53 -24.20
C GLN A 26 -8.88 -33.48 -23.77
N ASP A 27 -8.66 -33.46 -22.46
CA ASP A 27 -7.34 -33.40 -21.81
C ASP A 27 -6.40 -34.49 -22.34
N GLU A 28 -5.44 -34.12 -23.18
CA GLU A 28 -4.22 -34.90 -23.32
C GLU A 28 -3.38 -34.67 -22.05
N ALA A 29 -3.27 -35.71 -21.22
CA ALA A 29 -2.51 -35.66 -19.97
C ALA A 29 -1.04 -35.31 -20.25
N THR A 30 -0.57 -34.17 -19.75
CA THR A 30 0.86 -33.85 -19.78
C THR A 30 1.69 -34.95 -19.09
N PRO A 31 2.94 -35.21 -19.49
CA PRO A 31 3.78 -36.26 -18.90
C PRO A 31 3.86 -36.20 -17.37
N ASP A 32 3.89 -34.98 -16.82
CA ASP A 32 3.87 -34.72 -15.38
C ASP A 32 2.58 -35.21 -14.70
N SER A 33 1.42 -35.12 -15.36
CA SER A 33 0.13 -35.55 -14.80
C SER A 33 0.08 -37.04 -14.52
N SER A 34 0.67 -37.88 -15.39
CA SER A 34 0.72 -39.33 -15.19
C SER A 34 1.60 -39.72 -14.00
N TYR A 35 2.75 -39.04 -13.85
CA TYR A 35 3.64 -39.23 -12.71
C TYR A 35 2.94 -38.89 -11.39
N TYR A 36 2.36 -37.69 -11.29
CA TYR A 36 1.68 -37.27 -10.05
C TYR A 36 0.39 -38.06 -9.78
N SER A 37 -0.31 -38.51 -10.82
CA SER A 37 -1.49 -39.37 -10.67
C SER A 37 -1.15 -40.67 -9.93
N LYS A 38 -0.06 -41.33 -10.35
CA LYS A 38 0.46 -42.53 -9.67
C LYS A 38 0.93 -42.21 -8.25
N MET A 39 1.70 -41.13 -8.09
CA MET A 39 2.28 -40.74 -6.80
C MET A 39 1.22 -40.40 -5.75
N LEU A 40 0.15 -39.70 -6.14
CA LEU A 40 -0.91 -39.23 -5.24
C LEU A 40 -2.10 -40.19 -5.18
N SER A 41 -2.11 -41.25 -5.99
CA SER A 41 -3.25 -42.18 -6.13
C SER A 41 -4.58 -41.46 -6.42
N ALA A 42 -4.53 -40.40 -7.23
CA ALA A 42 -5.67 -39.55 -7.54
C ALA A 42 -5.56 -38.95 -8.95
N PRO A 43 -6.67 -38.80 -9.69
CA PRO A 43 -6.64 -38.13 -10.98
C PRO A 43 -6.21 -36.67 -10.81
N ILE A 44 -5.27 -36.22 -11.66
CA ILE A 44 -4.74 -34.86 -11.62
C ILE A 44 -5.60 -33.94 -12.47
N VAL A 45 -6.03 -32.83 -11.89
CA VAL A 45 -6.82 -31.81 -12.58
C VAL A 45 -5.90 -30.69 -13.09
N ARG A 46 -5.03 -30.15 -12.22
CA ARG A 46 -4.14 -29.05 -12.59
C ARG A 46 -2.91 -28.99 -11.69
N ILE A 47 -1.76 -28.64 -12.28
CA ILE A 47 -0.47 -28.52 -11.59
C ILE A 47 0.02 -27.07 -11.70
N PHE A 48 0.48 -26.51 -10.59
CA PHE A 48 1.02 -25.16 -10.49
C PHE A 48 2.42 -25.20 -9.88
N SER A 49 3.39 -24.62 -10.58
CA SER A 49 4.80 -24.66 -10.17
C SER A 49 5.27 -23.33 -9.58
N ALA A 50 5.83 -23.38 -8.38
CA ALA A 50 6.48 -22.24 -7.74
C ALA A 50 7.94 -22.10 -8.22
N LYS A 51 8.48 -20.88 -8.17
CA LYS A 51 9.89 -20.61 -8.56
C LYS A 51 10.92 -21.37 -7.72
N ASN A 52 10.60 -21.70 -6.47
CA ASN A 52 11.47 -22.47 -5.59
C ASN A 52 11.40 -24.00 -5.83
N GLY A 53 10.67 -24.46 -6.85
CA GLY A 53 10.51 -25.88 -7.17
C GLY A 53 9.35 -26.57 -6.44
N ALA A 54 8.65 -25.89 -5.53
CA ALA A 54 7.44 -26.45 -4.93
C ALA A 54 6.30 -26.55 -5.95
N LYS A 55 5.46 -27.57 -5.85
CA LYS A 55 4.27 -27.73 -6.70
C LYS A 55 2.99 -27.71 -5.87
N TRP A 56 1.95 -27.08 -6.41
CA TRP A 56 0.58 -27.17 -5.91
C TRP A 56 -0.25 -27.93 -6.93
N ILE A 57 -1.02 -28.91 -6.47
CA ILE A 57 -1.74 -29.83 -7.35
C ILE A 57 -3.19 -29.93 -6.91
N ILE A 58 -4.10 -29.56 -7.81
CA ILE A 58 -5.53 -29.86 -7.68
C ILE A 58 -5.75 -31.25 -8.26
N ALA A 59 -6.36 -32.13 -7.48
CA ALA A 59 -6.57 -33.53 -7.83
C ALA A 59 -7.90 -34.07 -7.31
N GLY A 60 -8.17 -35.34 -7.58
CA GLY A 60 -9.35 -36.05 -7.13
C GLY A 60 -10.59 -35.76 -7.97
N LYS A 61 -11.58 -36.64 -7.85
CA LYS A 61 -12.87 -36.45 -8.52
C LYS A 61 -13.47 -35.09 -8.13
N ASP A 62 -13.95 -34.35 -9.11
CA ASP A 62 -14.54 -33.01 -8.98
C ASP A 62 -13.59 -31.95 -8.39
N SER A 63 -12.27 -32.13 -8.46
CA SER A 63 -11.28 -31.21 -7.85
C SER A 63 -11.40 -31.15 -6.32
N SER A 64 -11.63 -32.29 -5.69
CA SER A 64 -11.87 -32.41 -4.24
C SER A 64 -10.58 -32.42 -3.40
N LEU A 65 -9.40 -32.57 -4.00
CA LEU A 65 -8.12 -32.67 -3.29
C LEU A 65 -7.19 -31.52 -3.69
N LEU A 66 -6.36 -31.09 -2.73
CA LEU A 66 -5.31 -30.11 -2.94
C LEU A 66 -4.04 -30.56 -2.23
N TYR A 67 -2.99 -30.78 -3.01
CA TYR A 67 -1.69 -31.18 -2.51
C TYR A 67 -0.66 -30.07 -2.68
N LYS A 68 0.25 -29.96 -1.72
CA LYS A 68 1.49 -29.19 -1.85
C LYS A 68 2.66 -30.15 -1.75
N ILE A 69 3.51 -30.15 -2.77
CA ILE A 69 4.75 -30.90 -2.83
C ILE A 69 5.89 -29.92 -2.65
N ASN A 70 6.72 -30.11 -1.62
CA ASN A 70 7.88 -29.25 -1.42
C ASN A 70 9.02 -29.61 -2.40
N PRO A 71 10.08 -28.78 -2.50
CA PRO A 71 11.19 -29.07 -3.41
C PRO A 71 11.99 -30.35 -3.09
N LYS A 72 11.83 -30.92 -1.88
CA LYS A 72 12.44 -32.19 -1.47
C LYS A 72 11.56 -33.40 -1.84
N GLY A 73 10.34 -33.18 -2.32
CA GLY A 73 9.39 -34.22 -2.68
C GLY A 73 8.35 -34.56 -1.61
N ASP A 74 8.40 -33.92 -0.43
CA ASP A 74 7.43 -34.22 0.63
C ASP A 74 6.04 -33.72 0.24
N VAL A 75 5.06 -34.60 0.36
CA VAL A 75 3.66 -34.37 -0.02
C VAL A 75 2.86 -33.97 1.21
N CYS A 76 2.12 -32.88 1.13
CA CYS A 76 1.16 -32.45 2.15
C CYS A 76 -0.24 -32.31 1.53
N ASN A 77 -1.24 -32.96 2.13
CA ASN A 77 -2.64 -32.70 1.83
C ASN A 77 -3.08 -31.43 2.55
N MET A 78 -3.43 -30.41 1.77
CA MET A 78 -3.71 -29.10 2.32
C MET A 78 -5.04 -29.04 3.07
N LYS A 79 -5.98 -29.95 2.79
CA LYS A 79 -7.24 -30.04 3.56
C LYS A 79 -6.98 -30.40 5.03
N ASP A 80 -6.14 -31.40 5.25
CA ASP A 80 -5.82 -31.91 6.58
C ASP A 80 -5.01 -30.88 7.38
N SER A 81 -4.11 -30.15 6.71
CA SER A 81 -3.25 -29.15 7.35
C SER A 81 -3.96 -27.85 7.76
N ALA A 82 -5.14 -27.57 7.20
CA ALA A 82 -5.78 -26.26 7.29
C ALA A 82 -7.27 -26.29 7.67
N ASN A 83 -7.78 -27.44 8.14
CA ASN A 83 -9.19 -27.63 8.52
C ASN A 83 -10.18 -27.17 7.45
N ILE A 84 -9.84 -27.40 6.17
CA ILE A 84 -10.71 -27.02 5.06
C ILE A 84 -11.83 -28.06 4.93
N PRO A 85 -13.11 -27.66 4.81
CA PRO A 85 -14.22 -28.60 4.69
C PRO A 85 -14.02 -29.65 3.60
N SER A 86 -14.39 -30.89 3.88
CA SER A 86 -14.27 -32.02 2.94
C SER A 86 -15.10 -31.79 1.66
N SER A 87 -16.19 -31.03 1.76
CA SER A 87 -17.05 -30.61 0.65
C SER A 87 -16.40 -29.58 -0.28
N THR A 88 -15.34 -28.88 0.14
CA THR A 88 -14.68 -27.85 -0.69
C THR A 88 -14.16 -28.45 -1.98
N ARG A 89 -14.39 -27.74 -3.09
CA ARG A 89 -13.88 -28.05 -4.44
C ARG A 89 -12.97 -26.91 -4.88
N PHE A 90 -11.76 -27.24 -5.29
CA PHE A 90 -10.76 -26.26 -5.68
C PHE A 90 -10.89 -25.92 -7.17
N SER A 91 -10.62 -24.66 -7.52
CA SER A 91 -10.76 -24.19 -8.90
C SER A 91 -9.45 -23.68 -9.48
N ASP A 92 -8.70 -22.89 -8.72
CA ASP A 92 -7.46 -22.28 -9.20
C ASP A 92 -6.45 -22.00 -8.08
N VAL A 93 -5.18 -21.87 -8.45
CA VAL A 93 -4.10 -21.57 -7.50
C VAL A 93 -3.22 -20.46 -8.08
N LEU A 94 -3.01 -19.40 -7.30
CA LEU A 94 -2.06 -18.35 -7.63
C LEU A 94 -0.91 -18.30 -6.63
N ILE A 95 0.30 -18.51 -7.14
CA ILE A 95 1.54 -18.44 -6.38
C ILE A 95 2.16 -17.06 -6.63
N ILE A 96 2.06 -16.18 -5.65
CA ILE A 96 2.49 -14.77 -5.81
C ILE A 96 3.96 -14.61 -5.41
N LYS A 97 4.37 -15.28 -4.32
CA LYS A 97 5.76 -15.40 -3.85
C LYS A 97 5.97 -16.80 -3.26
N ASN A 98 7.21 -17.20 -2.99
CA ASN A 98 7.56 -18.54 -2.47
C ASN A 98 6.81 -18.96 -1.20
N ASN A 99 6.31 -17.99 -0.42
CA ASN A 99 5.66 -18.22 0.87
C ASN A 99 4.19 -17.81 0.90
N LEU A 100 3.60 -17.43 -0.24
CA LEU A 100 2.22 -16.99 -0.27
C LEU A 100 1.47 -17.51 -1.50
N THR A 101 0.39 -18.20 -1.22
CA THR A 101 -0.45 -18.86 -2.23
C THR A 101 -1.91 -18.56 -1.96
N LEU A 102 -2.63 -18.13 -3.00
CA LEU A 102 -4.07 -18.03 -3.00
C LEU A 102 -4.67 -19.24 -3.69
N VAL A 103 -5.72 -19.79 -3.10
CA VAL A 103 -6.42 -20.97 -3.59
C VAL A 103 -7.89 -20.63 -3.71
N GLY A 104 -8.40 -20.67 -4.94
CA GLY A 104 -9.78 -20.42 -5.28
C GLY A 104 -10.59 -21.69 -5.13
N THR A 105 -11.88 -21.51 -4.84
CA THR A 105 -12.81 -22.63 -4.66
C THR A 105 -14.12 -22.39 -5.39
N LYS A 106 -14.89 -23.45 -5.59
CA LYS A 106 -16.27 -23.39 -6.07
C LYS A 106 -17.20 -23.36 -4.85
N GLY A 107 -17.73 -22.18 -4.51
CA GLY A 107 -18.69 -22.00 -3.42
C GLY A 107 -18.10 -21.84 -2.02
N SER A 108 -16.80 -21.56 -1.87
CA SER A 108 -16.17 -21.36 -0.55
C SER A 108 -15.12 -20.22 -0.54
N TYR A 109 -15.23 -19.28 -1.47
CA TYR A 109 -14.33 -18.14 -1.64
C TYR A 109 -12.86 -18.53 -1.84
N VAL A 110 -11.92 -17.84 -1.16
CA VAL A 110 -10.47 -17.99 -1.33
C VAL A 110 -9.82 -18.41 -0.02
N TYR A 111 -8.90 -19.37 -0.08
CA TYR A 111 -7.98 -19.68 1.01
C TYR A 111 -6.61 -19.07 0.71
N ARG A 112 -6.07 -18.34 1.69
CA ARG A 112 -4.71 -17.79 1.63
C ARG A 112 -3.81 -18.60 2.53
N PHE A 113 -2.80 -19.21 1.92
CA PHE A 113 -1.76 -19.97 2.60
C PHE A 113 -0.49 -19.17 2.72
N SER A 114 0.00 -19.01 3.94
CA SER A 114 1.32 -18.48 4.27
C SER A 114 2.26 -19.62 4.72
N LYS A 115 3.49 -19.31 5.15
CA LYS A 115 4.42 -20.31 5.71
C LYS A 115 3.87 -21.00 6.98
N LYS A 116 3.06 -20.31 7.78
CA LYS A 116 2.63 -20.77 9.11
C LYS A 116 1.12 -20.77 9.31
N SER A 117 0.34 -20.19 8.41
CA SER A 117 -1.09 -20.01 8.60
C SER A 117 -1.89 -20.19 7.31
N CYS A 118 -3.14 -20.63 7.48
CA CYS A 118 -4.17 -20.57 6.47
C CYS A 118 -5.24 -19.59 6.95
N SER A 119 -5.66 -18.66 6.09
CA SER A 119 -6.76 -17.73 6.38
C SER A 119 -7.80 -17.80 5.27
N TRP A 120 -9.07 -17.87 5.66
CA TRP A 120 -10.20 -17.85 4.75
C TRP A 120 -10.60 -16.41 4.42
N ILE A 121 -10.54 -16.06 3.13
CA ILE A 121 -10.89 -14.76 2.60
C ILE A 121 -12.28 -14.84 1.96
N ASN A 122 -13.24 -14.16 2.57
CA ASN A 122 -14.67 -14.22 2.21
C ASN A 122 -15.25 -12.83 1.94
N SER A 123 -16.57 -12.70 1.98
CA SER A 123 -17.31 -11.44 1.75
C SER A 123 -16.88 -10.27 2.64
N SER A 124 -16.36 -10.52 3.86
CA SER A 124 -15.83 -9.45 4.73
C SER A 124 -14.62 -8.72 4.13
N TYR A 125 -13.96 -9.33 3.14
CA TYR A 125 -12.85 -8.75 2.39
C TYR A 125 -13.29 -8.14 1.04
N GLY A 126 -14.59 -7.99 0.81
CA GLY A 126 -15.16 -7.37 -0.40
C GLY A 126 -15.40 -8.33 -1.57
N LEU A 127 -15.09 -9.62 -1.39
CA LEU A 127 -15.35 -10.64 -2.40
C LEU A 127 -16.82 -11.08 -2.29
N THR A 128 -17.69 -10.52 -3.12
CA THR A 128 -19.14 -10.76 -3.02
C THR A 128 -19.58 -12.11 -3.60
N ASP A 129 -18.73 -12.76 -4.38
CA ASP A 129 -18.98 -14.07 -5.01
C ASP A 129 -18.07 -15.15 -4.40
N SER A 130 -18.69 -16.28 -4.00
CA SER A 130 -18.00 -17.39 -3.35
C SER A 130 -17.36 -18.39 -4.33
N THR A 131 -17.61 -18.24 -5.63
CA THR A 131 -17.07 -19.15 -6.66
C THR A 131 -15.97 -18.44 -7.44
N ILE A 132 -14.74 -18.92 -7.29
CA ILE A 132 -13.59 -18.40 -8.00
C ILE A 132 -13.37 -19.21 -9.27
N ASP A 133 -13.33 -18.58 -10.43
CA ASP A 133 -13.03 -19.24 -11.70
C ASP A 133 -11.53 -19.21 -11.99
N HIS A 134 -10.90 -18.05 -11.81
CA HIS A 134 -9.50 -17.84 -12.17
C HIS A 134 -8.87 -16.68 -11.40
N PHE A 135 -7.58 -16.81 -11.13
CA PHE A 135 -6.72 -15.71 -10.71
C PHE A 135 -5.75 -15.31 -11.81
N GLU A 136 -5.64 -14.01 -12.05
CA GLU A 136 -4.64 -13.46 -12.96
C GLU A 136 -3.79 -12.42 -12.23
N TRP A 137 -2.49 -12.47 -12.45
CA TRP A 137 -1.53 -11.57 -11.83
C TRP A 137 -0.86 -10.70 -12.89
N ASP A 138 -1.18 -9.40 -12.90
CA ASP A 138 -0.47 -8.42 -13.70
C ASP A 138 0.79 -7.96 -12.95
N LYS A 139 1.93 -8.46 -13.39
CA LYS A 139 3.25 -8.12 -12.83
C LYS A 139 3.63 -6.66 -13.04
N ARG A 140 3.16 -6.03 -14.12
CA ARG A 140 3.52 -4.66 -14.49
C ARG A 140 2.75 -3.67 -13.63
N GLN A 141 1.46 -3.92 -13.41
CA GLN A 141 0.59 -3.07 -12.60
C GLN A 141 0.53 -3.48 -11.14
N LYS A 142 1.10 -4.64 -10.77
CA LYS A 142 0.99 -5.24 -9.43
C LYS A 142 -0.47 -5.38 -9.00
N LEU A 143 -1.29 -5.88 -9.92
CA LEU A 143 -2.71 -6.09 -9.70
C LEU A 143 -3.01 -7.58 -9.71
N LEU A 144 -3.83 -8.00 -8.75
CA LEU A 144 -4.44 -9.32 -8.76
C LEU A 144 -5.87 -9.18 -9.24
N TYR A 145 -6.17 -9.85 -10.35
CA TYR A 145 -7.50 -10.01 -10.88
C TYR A 145 -8.08 -11.33 -10.42
N VAL A 146 -9.34 -11.30 -9.98
CA VAL A 146 -10.08 -12.50 -9.63
C VAL A 146 -11.34 -12.54 -10.45
N LYS A 147 -11.42 -13.53 -11.33
CA LYS A 147 -12.62 -13.80 -12.10
C LYS A 147 -13.49 -14.78 -11.31
N THR A 148 -14.76 -14.44 -11.16
CA THR A 148 -15.80 -15.30 -10.63
C THR A 148 -16.86 -15.52 -11.71
N ALA A 149 -17.81 -16.42 -11.46
CA ALA A 149 -18.87 -16.73 -12.41
C ALA A 149 -19.71 -15.48 -12.76
N GLN A 150 -19.90 -14.58 -11.80
CA GLN A 150 -20.78 -13.41 -11.94
C GLN A 150 -20.04 -12.08 -12.03
N SER A 151 -18.74 -12.02 -11.75
CA SER A 151 -18.03 -10.75 -11.56
C SER A 151 -16.53 -10.85 -11.78
N ARG A 152 -15.90 -9.69 -11.95
CA ARG A 152 -14.44 -9.56 -11.88
C ARG A 152 -14.11 -8.68 -10.68
N PHE A 153 -13.09 -9.05 -9.94
CA PHE A 153 -12.61 -8.29 -8.81
C PHE A 153 -11.16 -7.88 -9.04
N LEU A 154 -10.83 -6.68 -8.56
CA LEU A 154 -9.47 -6.17 -8.53
C LEU A 154 -8.98 -6.13 -7.09
N VAL A 155 -7.74 -6.57 -6.88
CA VAL A 155 -7.00 -6.36 -5.64
C VAL A 155 -5.74 -5.59 -5.99
N LYS A 156 -5.62 -4.38 -5.45
CA LYS A 156 -4.39 -3.61 -5.53
C LYS A 156 -3.35 -4.23 -4.59
N HIS A 157 -2.26 -4.74 -5.16
CA HIS A 157 -1.19 -5.33 -4.36
C HIS A 157 -0.02 -4.36 -4.23
N HIS A 158 0.15 -3.81 -3.02
CA HIS A 158 1.48 -3.45 -2.53
C HIS A 158 2.10 -4.65 -1.81
N ASN A 159 3.42 -4.68 -1.66
CA ASN A 159 4.29 -5.87 -1.58
C ASN A 159 3.97 -6.99 -0.55
N LYS A 160 2.91 -6.87 0.24
CA LYS A 160 2.47 -7.80 1.28
C LYS A 160 0.94 -7.86 1.31
N LEU A 161 0.39 -8.98 0.82
CA LEU A 161 -1.06 -9.33 0.78
C LEU A 161 -1.69 -9.57 2.17
N ILE A 162 -1.39 -8.72 3.14
CA ILE A 162 -1.88 -8.84 4.51
C ILE A 162 -3.32 -8.32 4.59
N ASN A 163 -3.63 -7.26 3.82
CA ASN A 163 -4.96 -6.67 3.68
C ASN A 163 -5.51 -6.81 2.24
N ILE A 164 -5.76 -8.04 1.78
CA ILE A 164 -6.47 -8.25 0.51
C ILE A 164 -7.88 -7.66 0.64
N ARG A 165 -8.18 -6.59 -0.11
CA ARG A 165 -9.57 -6.18 -0.36
C ARG A 165 -9.89 -6.32 -1.83
N PHE A 166 -11.03 -6.94 -2.10
CA PHE A 166 -11.57 -7.09 -3.43
C PHE A 166 -12.54 -5.94 -3.70
N SER A 167 -12.29 -5.25 -4.81
CA SER A 167 -13.23 -4.28 -5.38
C SER A 167 -13.87 -4.90 -6.60
N GLN A 168 -15.20 -5.08 -6.57
CA GLN A 168 -15.97 -5.60 -7.69
C GLN A 168 -15.92 -4.60 -8.85
N ILE A 169 -15.51 -5.06 -10.03
CA ILE A 169 -15.58 -4.31 -11.28
C ILE A 169 -17.03 -4.43 -11.76
N LYS A 170 -17.80 -3.35 -11.66
CA LYS A 170 -19.14 -3.29 -12.27
C LYS A 170 -18.97 -3.21 -13.78
N ASP A 171 -19.65 -4.09 -14.51
CA ASP A 171 -19.64 -4.13 -15.97
C ASP A 171 -20.16 -2.79 -16.53
N THR A 172 -19.22 -1.92 -16.83
CA THR A 172 -19.40 -0.75 -17.66
C THR A 172 -18.18 -0.66 -18.56
N LEU A 173 -18.37 -1.07 -19.82
CA LEU A 173 -17.45 -0.83 -20.93
C LEU A 173 -17.09 0.66 -21.11
N THR A 174 -17.74 1.58 -20.40
CA THR A 174 -17.39 2.99 -20.32
C THR A 174 -16.12 3.25 -19.50
N THR A 175 -15.78 2.45 -18.51
CA THR A 175 -14.65 2.79 -17.62
C THR A 175 -13.29 2.44 -18.23
N PHE A 176 -13.17 1.40 -19.07
CA PHE A 176 -11.86 0.96 -19.57
C PHE A 176 -11.32 1.81 -20.71
N ASP A 177 -12.17 2.19 -21.68
CA ASP A 177 -11.75 3.10 -22.74
C ASP A 177 -11.66 4.54 -22.22
N GLU A 178 -12.46 4.97 -21.23
CA GLU A 178 -12.27 6.27 -20.59
C GLU A 178 -11.05 6.31 -19.66
N ILE A 179 -10.74 5.28 -18.87
CA ILE A 179 -9.49 5.24 -18.08
C ILE A 179 -8.28 5.19 -19.02
N ARG A 180 -8.33 4.41 -20.10
CA ARG A 180 -7.23 4.32 -21.08
C ARG A 180 -7.14 5.58 -21.95
N HIS A 181 -8.25 6.26 -22.25
CA HIS A 181 -8.30 7.52 -22.99
C HIS A 181 -7.95 8.71 -22.10
N PHE A 182 -8.30 8.71 -20.81
CA PHE A 182 -7.83 9.61 -19.76
C PHE A 182 -6.31 9.47 -19.59
N LEU A 183 -5.80 8.23 -19.47
CA LEU A 183 -4.36 7.93 -19.44
C LEU A 183 -3.64 8.28 -20.74
N LYS A 184 -4.32 8.30 -21.90
CA LYS A 184 -3.74 8.68 -23.22
C LYS A 184 -3.87 10.16 -23.56
N GLN A 185 -4.94 10.85 -23.15
CA GLN A 185 -5.14 12.29 -23.36
C GLN A 185 -4.31 13.11 -22.38
N ASN A 186 -4.14 12.63 -21.14
CA ASN A 186 -3.25 13.24 -20.14
C ASN A 186 -1.78 12.84 -20.31
N PHE A 187 -1.44 12.05 -21.35
CA PHE A 187 -0.07 11.69 -21.73
C PHE A 187 0.62 12.78 -22.58
N ARG A 188 0.42 14.06 -22.22
CA ARG A 188 1.12 15.21 -22.83
C ARG A 188 1.82 16.05 -21.75
N TRP A 189 2.80 15.47 -21.05
CA TRP A 189 3.60 16.19 -20.04
C TRP A 189 5.11 15.91 -20.14
N SER A 190 5.64 15.85 -21.37
CA SER A 190 7.07 15.60 -21.64
C SER A 190 8.02 16.75 -21.30
N ILE A 191 7.59 17.81 -20.59
CA ILE A 191 8.46 18.96 -20.27
C ILE A 191 8.67 19.16 -18.75
N GLN A 192 7.88 18.53 -17.88
CA GLN A 192 8.10 18.59 -16.41
C GLN A 192 8.86 17.41 -15.82
N LYS A 193 8.92 16.26 -16.52
CA LYS A 193 9.58 15.02 -16.05
C LYS A 193 11.03 15.23 -15.59
N GLY A 194 11.82 16.00 -16.34
CA GLY A 194 13.25 16.17 -16.05
C GLY A 194 13.57 17.05 -14.84
N ILE A 195 12.65 17.94 -14.43
CA ILE A 195 12.86 18.87 -13.32
C ILE A 195 12.43 18.22 -11.99
N CYS A 196 11.35 17.45 -11.97
CA CYS A 196 10.84 16.78 -10.77
C CYS A 196 11.66 15.54 -10.35
N GLU A 197 12.20 14.76 -11.30
CA GLU A 197 13.07 13.61 -10.99
C GLU A 197 14.39 14.04 -10.34
N VAL A 198 14.94 15.19 -10.75
CA VAL A 198 16.18 15.76 -10.20
C VAL A 198 15.93 16.47 -8.86
N ALA A 199 14.76 17.11 -8.68
CA ALA A 199 14.42 17.89 -7.49
C ALA A 199 14.01 17.05 -6.26
N ALA A 200 13.57 15.80 -6.43
CA ALA A 200 13.09 14.97 -5.32
C ALA A 200 14.21 14.26 -4.53
N ASP A 201 15.35 13.99 -5.17
CA ASP A 201 16.48 13.27 -4.59
C ASP A 201 17.59 14.18 -4.03
N ILE A 202 17.52 15.47 -4.34
CA ILE A 202 18.52 16.47 -3.94
C ILE A 202 17.80 17.53 -3.10
N ASP A 203 18.23 17.71 -1.85
CA ASP A 203 17.88 18.88 -1.04
C ASP A 203 18.49 20.11 -1.70
N PHE A 204 17.89 20.60 -2.78
CA PHE A 204 18.19 21.88 -3.42
C PHE A 204 17.65 23.04 -2.58
N SER A 205 17.76 22.95 -1.26
CA SER A 205 17.77 24.18 -0.49
C SER A 205 19.12 24.83 -0.70
N PHE A 206 19.12 26.04 -1.25
CA PHE A 206 20.31 26.85 -1.47
C PHE A 206 21.02 27.27 -0.16
N ARG A 207 20.59 26.72 0.99
CA ARG A 207 21.12 26.94 2.33
C ARG A 207 21.50 25.62 3.01
N PRO A 208 22.80 25.40 3.30
CA PRO A 208 23.27 24.22 4.02
C PRO A 208 22.88 24.20 5.51
N GLU A 209 22.58 25.37 6.10
CA GLU A 209 22.17 25.49 7.50
C GLU A 209 20.64 25.59 7.62
N LYS A 210 20.07 24.67 8.39
CA LYS A 210 18.66 24.65 8.80
C LYS A 210 18.51 25.11 10.23
N PHE A 211 17.34 25.64 10.57
CA PHE A 211 17.18 26.37 11.83
C PHE A 211 17.00 25.51 13.07
N ILE A 212 16.52 24.27 12.92
CA ILE A 212 16.37 23.34 14.06
C ILE A 212 17.76 22.88 14.55
N SER A 213 18.06 23.23 15.79
CA SER A 213 19.31 22.86 16.47
C SER A 213 19.35 21.39 16.91
N LYS A 214 20.53 20.91 17.32
CA LYS A 214 20.70 19.55 17.87
C LYS A 214 19.91 19.35 19.17
N ASP A 215 19.84 20.37 20.02
CA ASP A 215 19.11 20.32 21.30
C ASP A 215 17.60 20.28 21.06
N GLU A 216 17.09 21.09 20.14
CA GLU A 216 15.68 21.04 19.74
C GLU A 216 15.33 19.70 19.08
N LEU A 217 16.23 19.13 18.28
CA LEU A 217 16.04 17.80 17.70
C LEU A 217 15.90 16.72 18.78
N GLN A 218 16.65 16.82 19.88
CA GLN A 218 16.47 15.90 21.01
C GLN A 218 15.10 16.13 21.68
N GLN A 219 14.71 17.37 21.94
CA GLN A 219 13.38 17.70 22.49
C GLN A 219 12.23 17.22 21.59
N ILE A 220 12.41 17.29 20.27
CA ILE A 220 11.48 16.76 19.26
C ILE A 220 11.33 15.25 19.45
N LYS A 221 12.43 14.51 19.50
CA LYS A 221 12.41 13.05 19.70
C LYS A 221 11.69 12.65 21.00
N ASP A 222 11.93 13.40 22.07
CA ASP A 222 11.33 13.13 23.38
C ASP A 222 9.83 13.45 23.44
N SER A 223 9.34 14.35 22.57
CA SER A 223 7.94 14.76 22.51
C SER A 223 7.07 13.86 21.60
N LEU A 224 7.70 13.19 20.63
CA LEU A 224 7.02 12.38 19.61
C LEU A 224 6.57 11.02 20.16
N ARG A 225 5.42 10.57 19.68
CA ARG A 225 4.86 9.24 19.96
C ARG A 225 4.51 8.53 18.65
N PRO A 226 4.61 7.19 18.60
CA PRO A 226 4.23 6.44 17.41
C PRO A 226 2.82 6.82 16.93
N GLY A 227 2.69 7.12 15.64
CA GLY A 227 1.45 7.62 15.03
C GLY A 227 1.34 9.14 14.91
N ASP A 228 2.28 9.92 15.44
CA ASP A 228 2.31 11.36 15.20
C ASP A 228 2.58 11.65 13.71
N ILE A 229 1.78 12.53 13.12
CA ILE A 229 1.92 13.02 11.75
C ILE A 229 2.85 14.23 11.79
N ILE A 230 4.00 14.14 11.15
CA ILE A 230 4.97 15.23 11.04
C ILE A 230 4.71 15.96 9.72
N ILE A 231 4.66 17.28 9.76
CA ILE A 231 4.67 18.14 8.57
C ILE A 231 5.86 19.09 8.62
N LYS A 232 6.49 19.32 7.46
CA LYS A 232 7.66 20.19 7.35
C LYS A 232 7.55 21.19 6.19
N ARG A 233 8.37 22.23 6.28
CA ARG A 233 8.72 23.12 5.16
C ARG A 233 10.19 23.50 5.28
N ASN A 234 10.90 23.47 4.15
CA ASN A 234 12.13 24.21 3.96
C ASN A 234 11.84 25.43 3.09
N ASP A 235 12.42 26.57 3.44
CA ASP A 235 12.47 27.70 2.51
C ASP A 235 13.49 27.41 1.40
N GLU A 236 13.28 28.04 0.23
CA GLU A 236 14.20 27.98 -0.91
C GLU A 236 14.43 26.55 -1.44
N GLN A 237 13.51 25.60 -1.16
CA GLN A 237 13.58 24.22 -1.66
C GLN A 237 12.80 24.09 -2.97
N LEU A 238 13.46 23.60 -4.02
CA LEU A 238 12.88 23.47 -5.37
C LEU A 238 11.61 22.60 -5.41
N SER A 239 11.50 21.61 -4.52
CA SER A 239 10.30 20.76 -4.38
C SER A 239 9.07 21.50 -3.86
N ASN A 240 9.20 22.74 -3.37
CA ASN A 240 8.05 23.59 -3.04
C ASN A 240 7.29 24.04 -4.29
N VAL A 241 7.94 24.04 -5.47
CA VAL A 241 7.30 24.39 -6.74
C VAL A 241 6.35 23.27 -7.14
N GLY A 242 5.04 23.54 -7.08
CA GLY A 242 3.99 22.60 -7.50
C GLY A 242 3.23 21.90 -6.37
N ILE A 243 3.63 22.08 -5.09
CA ILE A 243 2.87 21.58 -3.94
C ILE A 243 2.02 22.72 -3.36
N PRO A 244 0.68 22.58 -3.27
CA PRO A 244 -0.18 23.63 -2.74
C PRO A 244 0.10 23.97 -1.27
N GLY A 245 0.22 25.26 -0.98
CA GLY A 245 0.23 25.80 0.39
C GLY A 245 1.61 26.01 1.02
N PHE A 246 1.61 26.29 2.34
CA PHE A 246 2.82 26.58 3.09
C PHE A 246 3.59 25.31 3.47
N TRP A 247 2.89 24.30 3.99
CA TRP A 247 3.49 23.01 4.37
C TRP A 247 3.61 22.10 3.15
N THR A 248 4.80 21.57 2.88
CA THR A 248 5.10 20.93 1.59
C THR A 248 5.48 19.46 1.69
N HIS A 249 5.77 18.93 2.88
CA HIS A 249 6.04 17.50 3.05
C HIS A 249 5.47 16.96 4.36
N SER A 250 5.24 15.65 4.40
CA SER A 250 4.73 14.96 5.58
C SER A 250 5.32 13.56 5.76
N GLY A 251 5.26 13.05 6.99
CA GLY A 251 5.67 11.69 7.35
C GLY A 251 4.97 11.23 8.64
N ILE A 252 5.10 9.95 8.95
CA ILE A 252 4.49 9.36 10.15
C ILE A 252 5.60 8.90 11.08
N TYR A 253 5.57 9.33 12.34
CA TYR A 253 6.53 8.88 13.34
C TYR A 253 6.23 7.45 13.78
N LEU A 254 7.24 6.59 13.72
CA LEU A 254 7.19 5.19 14.16
C LEU A 254 7.80 5.02 15.55
N GLY A 255 8.85 5.79 15.86
CA GLY A 255 9.62 5.62 17.08
C GLY A 255 10.57 4.43 17.02
N SER A 256 10.52 3.57 18.04
CA SER A 256 11.33 2.36 18.22
C SER A 256 10.43 1.16 18.49
N LEU A 257 10.94 -0.06 18.33
CA LEU A 257 10.17 -1.26 18.67
C LEU A 257 9.71 -1.25 20.14
N GLU A 258 10.53 -0.73 21.06
CA GLU A 258 10.19 -0.61 22.48
C GLU A 258 9.06 0.39 22.73
N GLN A 259 9.05 1.52 21.99
CA GLN A 259 7.96 2.48 22.04
C GLN A 259 6.67 1.88 21.45
N LEU A 260 6.76 1.16 20.33
CA LEU A 260 5.61 0.45 19.75
C LEU A 260 5.02 -0.55 20.75
N ASP A 261 5.88 -1.34 21.39
CA ASP A 261 5.48 -2.30 22.43
C ASP A 261 4.79 -1.62 23.60
N SER A 262 5.35 -0.51 24.07
CA SER A 262 4.80 0.23 25.21
C SER A 262 3.48 0.93 24.87
N CYS A 263 3.38 1.55 23.70
CA CYS A 263 2.20 2.34 23.31
C CYS A 263 0.99 1.49 22.91
N PHE A 264 1.22 0.29 22.37
CA PHE A 264 0.17 -0.52 21.76
C PHE A 264 -0.03 -1.89 22.41
N LYS A 265 0.60 -2.14 23.56
CA LYS A 265 0.37 -3.35 24.37
C LYS A 265 -1.12 -3.58 24.61
N GLY A 266 -1.57 -4.81 24.42
CA GLY A 266 -2.94 -5.22 24.74
C GLY A 266 -4.01 -4.78 23.74
N THR A 267 -3.64 -4.18 22.61
CA THR A 267 -4.61 -3.94 21.52
C THR A 267 -5.18 -5.26 20.99
N ALA A 268 -6.47 -5.30 20.65
CA ALA A 268 -7.18 -6.56 20.40
C ALA A 268 -6.61 -7.33 19.20
N ILE A 269 -6.12 -6.60 18.18
CA ILE A 269 -5.48 -7.16 16.99
C ILE A 269 -4.27 -8.06 17.31
N LEU A 270 -3.58 -7.82 18.43
CA LEU A 270 -2.38 -8.56 18.81
C LEU A 270 -2.68 -9.94 19.40
N LYS A 271 -3.90 -10.19 19.87
CA LYS A 271 -4.30 -11.47 20.49
C LYS A 271 -3.32 -11.96 21.57
N GLY A 272 -2.80 -11.03 22.38
CA GLY A 272 -1.86 -11.30 23.47
C GLY A 272 -0.36 -11.25 23.09
N GLN A 273 -0.01 -11.07 21.82
CA GLN A 273 1.37 -10.87 21.37
C GLN A 273 1.87 -9.44 21.65
N SER A 274 3.19 -9.22 21.69
CA SER A 274 3.74 -7.86 21.64
C SER A 274 3.60 -7.24 20.25
N PRO A 275 3.41 -5.92 20.12
CA PRO A 275 3.48 -5.20 18.84
C PRO A 275 4.70 -5.55 17.99
N SER A 276 5.89 -5.59 18.57
CA SER A 276 7.16 -5.90 17.90
C SER A 276 7.17 -7.31 17.30
N ALA A 277 6.70 -8.31 18.05
CA ALA A 277 6.61 -9.67 17.54
C ALA A 277 5.53 -9.81 16.45
N TYR A 278 4.40 -9.10 16.59
CA TYR A 278 3.38 -9.05 15.55
C TYR A 278 3.92 -8.43 14.25
N ILE A 279 4.69 -7.34 14.37
CA ILE A 279 5.35 -6.70 13.23
C ILE A 279 6.42 -7.61 12.63
N GLN A 280 7.21 -8.32 13.44
CA GLN A 280 8.20 -9.28 12.95
C GLN A 280 7.57 -10.38 12.10
N GLU A 281 6.43 -10.90 12.57
CA GLU A 281 5.71 -11.99 11.90
C GLU A 281 5.03 -11.54 10.62
N ASN A 282 4.31 -10.42 10.67
CA ASN A 282 3.46 -9.98 9.57
C ASN A 282 4.20 -9.03 8.61
N TYR A 283 5.11 -8.19 9.10
CA TYR A 283 5.79 -7.15 8.33
C TYR A 283 7.33 -7.25 8.48
N PRO A 284 7.96 -8.39 8.14
CA PRO A 284 9.38 -8.67 8.44
C PRO A 284 10.34 -7.63 7.84
N GLU A 285 10.08 -7.10 6.64
CA GLU A 285 10.95 -6.06 6.05
C GLU A 285 10.86 -4.73 6.83
N ALA A 286 9.71 -4.39 7.42
CA ALA A 286 9.59 -3.21 8.28
C ALA A 286 10.28 -3.47 9.62
N TYR A 287 10.11 -4.68 10.20
CA TYR A 287 10.82 -5.08 11.40
C TYR A 287 12.34 -4.96 11.23
N GLU A 288 12.90 -5.50 10.15
CA GLU A 288 14.35 -5.41 9.84
C GLU A 288 14.83 -3.95 9.76
N LYS A 289 14.00 -3.03 9.25
CA LYS A 289 14.34 -1.60 9.22
C LYS A 289 14.30 -0.96 10.60
N LEU A 290 13.41 -1.44 11.49
CA LEU A 290 13.19 -0.94 12.85
C LEU A 290 14.15 -1.53 13.89
N GLU A 291 14.61 -2.76 13.69
CA GLU A 291 15.40 -3.52 14.66
C GLU A 291 16.66 -2.76 15.11
N GLY A 292 16.84 -2.65 16.43
CA GLY A 292 17.99 -1.98 17.05
C GLY A 292 18.05 -0.46 16.84
N LYS A 293 17.01 0.17 16.26
CA LYS A 293 17.00 1.60 15.92
C LYS A 293 15.91 2.35 16.67
N LYS A 294 16.14 3.66 16.83
CA LYS A 294 15.25 4.57 17.56
C LYS A 294 14.94 5.81 16.74
N GLY A 295 13.80 6.44 17.04
CA GLY A 295 13.40 7.70 16.42
C GLY A 295 13.21 7.57 14.93
N LEU A 296 12.48 6.55 14.48
CA LEU A 296 12.23 6.30 13.06
C LEU A 296 10.92 6.94 12.59
N ILE A 297 10.88 7.25 11.30
CA ILE A 297 9.72 7.72 10.56
C ILE A 297 9.49 6.84 9.34
N ILE A 298 8.27 6.83 8.83
CA ILE A 298 7.94 6.35 7.48
C ILE A 298 7.40 7.52 6.65
N GLU A 299 7.91 7.65 5.44
CA GLU A 299 7.58 8.75 4.52
C GLU A 299 7.68 8.30 3.07
N ALA A 300 6.93 8.97 2.18
CA ALA A 300 7.10 8.82 0.73
C ALA A 300 7.95 9.99 0.21
N ILE A 301 9.13 9.68 -0.32
CA ILE A 301 10.09 10.61 -0.94
C ILE A 301 10.51 10.06 -2.30
N GLY A 302 11.35 10.74 -3.10
CA GLY A 302 11.74 10.27 -4.45
C GLY A 302 12.13 8.78 -4.57
N LYS A 303 12.80 8.24 -3.53
CA LYS A 303 13.18 6.82 -3.42
C LYS A 303 12.00 5.86 -3.18
N GLY A 304 10.78 6.36 -3.10
CA GLY A 304 9.57 5.65 -2.70
C GLY A 304 9.23 5.81 -1.21
N VAL A 305 8.35 4.94 -0.73
CA VAL A 305 8.02 4.83 0.69
C VAL A 305 9.15 4.13 1.44
N VAL A 306 9.79 4.84 2.36
CA VAL A 306 10.98 4.38 3.08
C VAL A 306 10.87 4.65 4.58
N ILE A 307 11.66 3.91 5.36
CA ILE A 307 11.84 4.15 6.80
C ILE A 307 13.19 4.81 7.01
N ASN A 308 13.18 5.99 7.62
CA ASN A 308 14.37 6.82 7.87
C ASN A 308 14.45 7.23 9.36
N PRO A 309 15.64 7.63 9.85
CA PRO A 309 15.74 8.38 11.09
C PRO A 309 14.96 9.71 11.00
N VAL A 310 14.36 10.14 12.12
CA VAL A 310 13.59 11.39 12.21
C VAL A 310 14.41 12.62 11.81
N GLU A 311 15.72 12.57 11.94
CA GLU A 311 16.64 13.61 11.46
C GLU A 311 16.47 13.94 9.98
N HIS A 312 16.04 12.97 9.19
CA HIS A 312 15.79 13.15 7.76
C HIS A 312 14.66 14.15 7.48
N ILE A 313 13.61 14.14 8.32
CA ILE A 313 12.49 15.09 8.19
C ILE A 313 12.61 16.31 9.11
N ALA A 314 13.40 16.23 10.18
CA ALA A 314 13.47 17.26 11.22
C ALA A 314 14.60 18.29 11.03
N LYS A 315 15.56 18.08 10.12
CA LYS A 315 16.56 19.09 9.74
C LYS A 315 15.95 20.09 8.76
N VAL A 316 15.14 21.01 9.27
CA VAL A 316 14.31 21.90 8.46
C VAL A 316 14.15 23.30 9.07
N ASP A 317 13.52 24.19 8.32
CA ASP A 317 13.23 25.56 8.77
C ASP A 317 11.95 25.63 9.60
N TYR A 318 10.91 24.88 9.20
CA TYR A 318 9.64 24.78 9.90
C TYR A 318 9.24 23.32 10.10
N LEU A 319 8.84 22.97 11.31
CA LEU A 319 8.44 21.61 11.66
C LEU A 319 7.25 21.64 12.62
N ALA A 320 6.23 20.84 12.35
CA ALA A 320 5.15 20.61 13.29
C ALA A 320 4.82 19.11 13.36
N ALA A 321 4.30 18.68 14.51
CA ALA A 321 3.76 17.35 14.68
C ALA A 321 2.31 17.43 15.17
N LEU A 322 1.44 16.66 14.52
CA LEU A 322 0.02 16.54 14.78
C LEU A 322 -0.28 15.13 15.29
N ARG A 323 -1.03 15.02 16.37
CA ARG A 323 -1.45 13.75 16.97
C ARG A 323 -2.94 13.55 16.78
N THR A 324 -3.33 12.41 16.23
CA THR A 324 -4.74 12.06 16.08
C THR A 324 -5.38 11.76 17.43
N THR A 325 -6.69 11.95 17.56
CA THR A 325 -7.47 11.52 18.74
C THR A 325 -8.03 10.10 18.64
N LEU A 326 -7.58 9.33 17.64
CA LEU A 326 -7.91 7.91 17.47
C LEU A 326 -7.46 7.06 18.68
N SER A 327 -8.09 5.89 18.82
CA SER A 327 -7.70 4.91 19.84
C SER A 327 -6.30 4.35 19.56
N SER A 328 -5.61 3.84 20.60
CA SER A 328 -4.31 3.16 20.42
C SER A 328 -4.40 2.00 19.42
N GLU A 329 -5.53 1.28 19.37
CA GLU A 329 -5.72 0.20 18.40
C GLU A 329 -5.82 0.72 16.97
N ASP A 330 -6.57 1.80 16.75
CA ASP A 330 -6.71 2.39 15.42
C ASP A 330 -5.40 3.03 14.95
N ILE A 331 -4.66 3.69 15.84
CA ILE A 331 -3.32 4.22 15.54
C ILE A 331 -2.38 3.08 15.16
N PHE A 332 -2.36 1.98 15.93
CA PHE A 332 -1.51 0.85 15.60
C PHE A 332 -1.87 0.27 14.22
N LYS A 333 -3.16 0.07 13.93
CA LYS A 333 -3.62 -0.37 12.60
C LYS A 333 -3.24 0.61 11.49
N SER A 334 -3.22 1.93 11.76
CA SER A 334 -2.73 2.93 10.83
C SER A 334 -1.23 2.77 10.51
N LEU A 335 -0.41 2.46 11.51
CA LEU A 335 1.02 2.16 11.30
C LEU A 335 1.20 0.87 10.49
N LEU A 336 0.39 -0.17 10.76
CA LEU A 336 0.39 -1.39 9.97
C LEU A 336 0.02 -1.11 8.51
N THR A 337 -0.99 -0.28 8.24
CA THR A 337 -1.32 0.20 6.89
C THR A 337 -0.12 0.90 6.24
N ALA A 338 0.58 1.78 6.96
CA ALA A 338 1.78 2.44 6.41
C ALA A 338 2.87 1.42 5.99
N PHE A 339 3.07 0.34 6.76
CA PHE A 339 4.01 -0.73 6.41
C PHE A 339 3.63 -1.53 5.16
N GLU A 340 2.35 -1.52 4.75
CA GLU A 340 1.90 -2.17 3.50
C GLU A 340 2.41 -1.44 2.27
N TYR A 341 2.59 -0.13 2.40
CA TYR A 341 3.09 0.72 1.33
C TYR A 341 4.61 0.80 1.27
N LEU A 342 5.34 0.22 2.23
CA LEU A 342 6.81 0.21 2.26
C LEU A 342 7.38 -0.31 0.93
N GLY A 343 8.28 0.48 0.31
CA GLY A 343 8.89 0.19 -0.99
C GLY A 343 8.03 0.52 -2.21
N THR A 344 6.86 1.15 -2.04
CA THR A 344 6.07 1.69 -3.16
C THR A 344 6.82 2.87 -3.79
N PRO A 345 6.98 2.95 -5.12
CA PRO A 345 7.66 4.07 -5.78
C PRO A 345 6.99 5.42 -5.51
N TYR A 346 7.75 6.52 -5.66
CA TYR A 346 7.22 7.87 -5.51
C TYR A 346 6.43 8.33 -6.73
N ASP A 347 5.39 9.13 -6.52
CA ASP A 347 4.66 9.73 -7.63
C ASP A 347 5.20 11.09 -8.06
N TYR A 348 6.19 11.04 -8.95
CA TYR A 348 6.75 12.23 -9.58
C TYR A 348 5.75 13.00 -10.47
N LEU A 349 4.61 12.42 -10.81
CA LEU A 349 3.61 13.02 -11.69
C LEU A 349 2.39 13.56 -10.94
N PHE A 350 2.29 13.36 -9.62
CA PHE A 350 1.11 13.73 -8.82
C PHE A 350 -0.20 13.23 -9.47
N ASP A 351 -0.18 12.01 -10.00
CA ASP A 351 -1.30 11.34 -10.65
C ASP A 351 -2.11 10.56 -9.59
N PHE A 352 -3.06 11.25 -8.97
CA PHE A 352 -3.91 10.68 -7.92
C PHE A 352 -4.95 9.67 -8.43
N SER A 353 -4.98 9.38 -9.73
CA SER A 353 -5.89 8.40 -10.32
C SER A 353 -5.48 6.95 -10.04
N ASN A 354 -4.26 6.72 -9.57
CA ASN A 354 -3.77 5.39 -9.19
C ASN A 354 -2.62 5.44 -8.16
N ASP A 355 -2.77 4.75 -7.03
CA ASP A 355 -1.72 4.56 -6.00
C ASP A 355 -0.58 3.59 -6.42
N ASN A 356 -0.25 3.46 -7.71
CA ASN A 356 0.96 2.73 -8.15
C ASN A 356 2.25 3.47 -7.79
N LYS A 357 2.09 4.74 -7.43
CA LYS A 357 3.09 5.65 -6.94
C LYS A 357 2.43 6.49 -5.85
N LEU A 358 3.18 6.87 -4.80
CA LEU A 358 2.61 7.63 -3.69
C LEU A 358 3.34 8.94 -3.48
N VAL A 359 2.58 9.98 -3.13
CA VAL A 359 3.14 11.21 -2.55
C VAL A 359 3.08 11.17 -1.02
N CYS A 360 3.81 12.07 -0.36
CA CYS A 360 3.99 12.06 1.10
C CYS A 360 2.67 12.15 1.89
N SER A 361 1.75 13.02 1.48
CA SER A 361 0.47 13.22 2.14
C SER A 361 -0.56 12.14 1.83
N GLU A 362 -0.42 11.47 0.69
CA GLU A 362 -1.26 10.32 0.31
C GLU A 362 -0.96 9.12 1.21
N LEU A 363 0.32 8.87 1.55
CA LEU A 363 0.68 7.85 2.54
C LEU A 363 -0.02 8.11 3.89
N VAL A 364 -0.06 9.36 4.35
CA VAL A 364 -0.78 9.74 5.58
C VAL A 364 -2.29 9.52 5.43
N PHE A 365 -2.87 9.98 4.32
CA PHE A 365 -4.29 9.80 4.03
C PHE A 365 -4.69 8.32 4.08
N LEU A 366 -4.00 7.46 3.33
CA LEU A 366 -4.28 6.02 3.26
C LEU A 366 -4.09 5.35 4.63
N SER A 367 -3.03 5.72 5.36
CA SER A 367 -2.73 5.16 6.67
C SER A 367 -3.79 5.51 7.72
N PHE A 368 -4.31 6.73 7.72
CA PHE A 368 -5.25 7.21 8.74
C PHE A 368 -6.72 7.22 8.30
N SER A 369 -7.02 6.81 7.08
CA SER A 369 -8.40 6.67 6.60
C SER A 369 -9.13 5.50 7.26
N ALA A 370 -10.45 5.67 7.39
CA ALA A 370 -11.30 4.64 7.97
C ALA A 370 -11.35 3.38 7.10
N SER A 371 -11.52 2.23 7.74
CA SER A 371 -11.81 0.96 7.08
C SER A 371 -12.79 0.16 7.95
N PRO A 372 -13.46 -0.89 7.44
CA PRO A 372 -14.37 -1.71 8.22
C PRO A 372 -13.90 -2.18 9.60
N ASN A 373 -12.58 -2.32 9.83
CA ASN A 373 -12.03 -2.75 11.13
C ASN A 373 -11.17 -1.67 11.82
N LYS A 374 -11.24 -0.41 11.36
CA LYS A 374 -10.40 0.70 11.86
C LYS A 374 -11.13 2.02 11.73
N GLN A 375 -11.34 2.75 12.83
CA GLN A 375 -11.80 4.14 12.74
C GLN A 375 -10.68 5.01 12.15
N GLY A 376 -11.05 6.06 11.43
CA GLY A 376 -10.07 6.92 10.75
C GLY A 376 -10.34 8.40 10.96
N VAL A 377 -9.33 9.19 10.60
CA VAL A 377 -9.45 10.65 10.51
C VAL A 377 -10.24 10.99 9.25
N LYS A 378 -11.29 11.79 9.41
CA LYS A 378 -11.98 12.44 8.30
C LYS A 378 -11.17 13.65 7.89
N PHE A 379 -10.25 13.48 6.94
CA PHE A 379 -9.44 14.58 6.45
C PHE A 379 -10.28 15.57 5.62
N MET A 380 -10.04 16.86 5.82
CA MET A 380 -10.57 17.88 4.91
C MET A 380 -9.69 17.93 3.66
N MET A 381 -10.22 17.40 2.57
CA MET A 381 -9.53 17.38 1.28
C MET A 381 -9.54 18.78 0.65
N GLY A 382 -8.44 19.12 0.00
CA GLY A 382 -8.30 20.26 -0.89
C GLY A 382 -8.58 19.90 -2.35
N ASP A 383 -8.26 20.85 -3.23
CA ASP A 383 -8.34 20.71 -4.68
C ASP A 383 -6.97 21.01 -5.28
N LEU A 384 -6.55 20.19 -6.25
CA LEU A 384 -5.40 20.45 -7.10
C LEU A 384 -5.80 20.22 -8.56
N ASN A 385 -5.99 21.33 -9.29
CA ASN A 385 -6.38 21.33 -10.70
C ASN A 385 -7.71 20.60 -10.99
N GLY A 386 -8.69 20.72 -10.09
CA GLY A 386 -10.00 20.06 -10.23
C GLY A 386 -10.07 18.64 -9.67
N GLU A 387 -8.94 18.11 -9.20
CA GLU A 387 -8.87 16.79 -8.55
C GLU A 387 -8.82 16.94 -7.03
N THR A 388 -9.56 16.06 -6.33
CA THR A 388 -9.56 16.05 -4.86
C THR A 388 -8.22 15.55 -4.33
N PHE A 389 -7.54 16.35 -3.51
CA PHE A 389 -6.19 16.06 -3.02
C PHE A 389 -6.02 16.42 -1.55
N LEU A 390 -5.25 15.64 -0.79
CA LEU A 390 -4.82 16.02 0.56
C LEU A 390 -3.39 16.55 0.50
N SER A 391 -3.18 17.85 0.77
CA SER A 391 -1.84 18.40 0.97
C SER A 391 -1.43 18.38 2.46
N PRO A 392 -0.12 18.43 2.77
CA PRO A 392 0.31 18.69 4.15
C PRO A 392 -0.23 20.02 4.71
N ASN A 393 -0.47 21.00 3.84
CA ASN A 393 -1.06 22.28 4.22
C ASN A 393 -2.54 22.14 4.64
N ASP A 394 -3.28 21.21 4.03
CA ASP A 394 -4.67 20.92 4.39
C ASP A 394 -4.76 20.29 5.80
N MET A 395 -3.77 19.52 6.23
CA MET A 395 -3.71 19.01 7.62
C MET A 395 -3.58 20.15 8.64
N ALA A 396 -2.72 21.14 8.34
CA ALA A 396 -2.59 22.35 9.18
C ALA A 396 -3.85 23.24 9.13
N LYS A 397 -4.50 23.32 7.97
CA LYS A 397 -5.80 24.01 7.80
C LYS A 397 -6.90 23.32 8.60
N GLN A 398 -6.96 21.98 8.58
CA GLN A 398 -7.90 21.21 9.38
C GLN A 398 -7.70 21.42 10.86
N TYR A 399 -6.47 21.31 11.34
CA TYR A 399 -6.16 21.66 12.72
C TYR A 399 -6.67 23.07 13.08
N SER A 400 -6.44 24.08 12.22
CA SER A 400 -6.91 25.45 12.45
C SER A 400 -8.43 25.57 12.63
N MET A 401 -9.21 24.71 11.98
CA MET A 401 -10.67 24.74 12.07
C MET A 401 -11.18 23.99 13.32
N GLU A 402 -10.42 23.00 13.78
CA GLU A 402 -10.84 22.07 14.82
C GLU A 402 -10.26 22.37 16.21
N TRP A 403 -9.10 23.01 16.34
CA TRP A 403 -8.33 23.01 17.60
C TRP A 403 -9.01 23.67 18.82
N LYS A 404 -10.04 24.50 18.60
CA LYS A 404 -10.89 25.08 19.66
C LYS A 404 -12.21 24.34 19.86
N GLN A 405 -12.50 23.36 19.02
CA GLN A 405 -13.71 22.56 19.13
C GLN A 405 -13.58 21.56 20.28
N PRO A 406 -14.69 21.09 20.87
CA PRO A 406 -14.65 20.11 21.97
C PRO A 406 -14.02 18.76 21.57
N SER A 407 -14.17 18.37 20.30
CA SER A 407 -13.76 17.06 19.78
C SER A 407 -12.90 17.19 18.51
N PRO A 408 -11.67 17.72 18.59
CA PRO A 408 -10.78 17.82 17.43
C PRO A 408 -10.28 16.43 17.02
N GLN A 409 -10.06 16.22 15.73
CA GLN A 409 -9.43 14.99 15.24
C GLN A 409 -7.91 15.07 15.31
N LEU A 410 -7.34 16.29 15.30
CA LEU A 410 -5.91 16.56 15.33
C LEU A 410 -5.55 17.49 16.50
N LYS A 411 -4.53 17.12 17.28
CA LYS A 411 -3.94 17.94 18.35
C LYS A 411 -2.50 18.31 17.99
N LEU A 412 -2.08 19.51 18.35
CA LEU A 412 -0.69 19.93 18.14
C LEU A 412 0.20 19.30 19.23
N VAL A 413 1.31 18.69 18.82
CA VAL A 413 2.35 18.18 19.73
C VAL A 413 3.41 19.26 19.95
N PHE A 414 3.90 19.83 18.85
CA PHE A 414 4.78 21.00 18.85
C PHE A 414 4.69 21.72 17.50
N PHE A 415 5.14 22.96 17.49
CA PHE A 415 5.43 23.72 16.28
C PHE A 415 6.73 24.50 16.47
N TYR A 416 7.73 24.20 15.65
CA TYR A 416 8.96 24.97 15.50
C TYR A 416 8.82 25.85 14.26
N ASP A 417 8.90 27.16 14.50
CA ASP A 417 8.72 28.21 13.52
C ASP A 417 10.06 28.89 13.24
N ALA A 418 10.34 29.26 11.99
CA ALA A 418 11.58 29.94 11.64
C ALA A 418 11.53 31.44 11.98
N GLU A 419 12.52 31.92 12.74
CA GLU A 419 12.83 33.35 12.84
C GLU A 419 13.94 33.73 11.85
N ARG A 420 13.57 34.00 10.61
CA ARG A 420 14.50 34.24 9.49
C ARG A 420 15.58 35.29 9.78
N ARG A 421 15.22 36.41 10.43
CA ARG A 421 16.17 37.49 10.78
C ARG A 421 17.24 37.03 11.78
N GLN A 422 16.89 36.12 12.68
CA GLN A 422 17.77 35.62 13.73
C GLN A 422 18.39 34.26 13.37
N ARG A 423 18.05 33.71 12.19
CA ARG A 423 18.52 32.41 11.68
C ARG A 423 18.38 31.26 12.69
N LYS A 424 17.27 31.22 13.41
CA LYS A 424 17.00 30.20 14.44
C LYS A 424 15.54 29.73 14.39
N SER A 425 15.27 28.55 14.92
CA SER A 425 13.90 28.12 15.19
C SER A 425 13.42 28.64 16.53
N VAL A 426 12.11 28.82 16.64
CA VAL A 426 11.44 29.16 17.88
C VAL A 426 10.20 28.30 18.02
N ARG A 427 10.07 27.63 19.16
CA ARG A 427 8.86 26.88 19.50
C ARG A 427 7.69 27.86 19.70
N ARG A 428 6.59 27.64 18.99
CA ARG A 428 5.37 28.44 19.05
C ARG A 428 4.17 27.59 19.49
N ASN A 429 3.13 28.29 19.93
CA ASN A 429 1.90 27.67 20.44
C ASN A 429 0.88 27.40 19.32
N GLU A 430 -0.23 26.79 19.73
CA GLU A 430 -1.40 26.41 18.95
C GLU A 430 -1.97 27.59 18.16
N ALA A 431 -2.09 28.77 18.79
CA ALA A 431 -2.68 29.94 18.17
C ALA A 431 -1.85 30.47 16.98
N VAL A 432 -0.52 30.35 17.06
CA VAL A 432 0.37 30.70 15.95
C VAL A 432 0.33 29.61 14.87
N PHE A 433 0.40 28.34 15.26
CA PHE A 433 0.34 27.22 14.30
C PHE A 433 -0.97 27.21 13.50
N ALA A 434 -2.12 27.49 14.14
CA ALA A 434 -3.43 27.58 13.48
C ALA A 434 -3.47 28.65 12.35
N LYS A 435 -2.57 29.63 12.36
CA LYS A 435 -2.47 30.64 11.29
C LYS A 435 -1.43 30.28 10.23
N SER A 436 -0.61 29.26 10.44
CA SER A 436 0.54 28.92 9.58
C SER A 436 0.14 28.52 8.15
N TRP A 437 -0.98 27.80 7.99
CA TRP A 437 -1.44 27.31 6.69
C TRP A 437 -1.80 28.42 5.69
N LYS A 438 -2.06 29.64 6.20
CA LYS A 438 -2.37 30.85 5.40
C LYS A 438 -1.14 31.58 4.93
N ARG A 439 0.05 31.22 5.41
CA ARG A 439 1.30 31.88 5.02
C ARG A 439 1.53 31.62 3.53
N LYS A 440 1.94 32.66 2.81
CA LYS A 440 2.27 32.52 1.39
C LYS A 440 3.43 31.54 1.23
N SER A 441 3.36 30.67 0.23
CA SER A 441 4.54 29.97 -0.24
C SER A 441 5.45 31.03 -0.88
N LEU A 442 6.39 31.54 -0.10
CA LEU A 442 7.49 32.33 -0.65
C LEU A 442 8.41 31.28 -1.28
N TYR A 443 8.39 31.22 -2.61
CA TYR A 443 9.33 30.44 -3.40
C TYR A 443 10.75 30.56 -2.85
#